data_AF-A0A661L827-F1
#
_entry.id   AF-A0A661L827-F1
#
_cell.length_a   1.000
_cell.length_b   1.000
_cell.length_c   1.000
_cell.angle_alpha   90.00
_cell.angle_beta   90.00
_cell.angle_gamma   90.00
#
_symmetry.space_group_name_H-M   'P 1'
#
loop_
_entity.id
_entity.type
_entity.pdbx_description
1 polymer ?
#
loop_
_entity_poly.entity_id
_entity_poly.type
_entity_poly.pdbx_seq_one_letter_code
_entity_poly.pdbx_strand_id
1 'polypeptide(L)'
;MKDKKLTLEIEKGVDEKNSRVGVSVNVDVSDAEGSTLSGSVLLVEKCSSYEILHKEVSQIKDQLDLLLEKSRRLFEAEVGEEEGQGVNEDMSVNEIWDVLSMIKDPEVLLVKFNSMSRLKRLEVADYVLSHCNVFSGPASIFSMRYNIEEGILE
;
A
#
# COMPACT_ATOMS: atom_id res chain seq x y z
N MET A 1 -18.14 -7.20 8.41
CA MET A 1 -17.77 -5.95 7.70
C MET A 1 -18.54 -4.82 8.36
N LYS A 2 -17.89 -3.81 8.96
CA LYS A 2 -18.60 -2.62 9.47
C LYS A 2 -19.08 -1.81 8.26
N ASP A 3 -20.36 -1.45 8.20
CA ASP A 3 -20.89 -0.58 7.15
C ASP A 3 -20.21 0.79 7.23
N LYS A 4 -19.25 1.05 6.34
CA LYS A 4 -18.64 2.38 6.19
C LYS A 4 -19.60 3.24 5.39
N LYS A 5 -20.47 3.97 6.09
CA LYS A 5 -21.43 4.89 5.46
C LYS A 5 -20.81 6.28 5.30
N LEU A 6 -20.77 6.76 4.05
CA LEU A 6 -20.43 8.15 3.76
C LEU A 6 -21.61 9.06 4.11
N THR A 7 -21.32 10.21 4.71
CA THR A 7 -22.32 11.20 5.14
C THR A 7 -22.10 12.51 4.38
N LEU A 8 -23.20 13.13 3.96
CA LEU A 8 -23.17 14.47 3.36
C LEU A 8 -23.23 15.51 4.48
N GLU A 9 -22.18 16.30 4.62
CA GLU A 9 -22.11 17.40 5.59
C GLU A 9 -22.69 18.66 4.96
N ILE A 10 -23.72 19.22 5.57
CA ILE A 10 -24.38 20.45 5.09
C ILE A 10 -24.21 21.54 6.14
N GLU A 11 -23.49 22.60 5.79
CA GLU A 11 -23.46 23.84 6.56
C GLU A 11 -24.39 24.85 5.91
N LYS A 12 -25.52 25.16 6.55
CA LYS A 12 -26.47 26.16 6.04
C LYS A 12 -26.00 27.57 6.43
N GLY A 13 -25.83 28.43 5.44
CA GLY A 13 -25.62 29.86 5.63
C GLY A 13 -26.93 30.61 5.92
N VAL A 14 -26.83 31.89 6.29
CA VAL A 14 -27.96 32.80 6.57
C VAL A 14 -28.87 33.00 5.33
N ASP A 15 -28.34 32.77 4.13
CA ASP A 15 -29.06 32.70 2.85
C ASP A 15 -28.70 31.40 2.11
N GLU A 16 -29.58 30.88 1.24
CA GLU A 16 -29.34 29.65 0.45
C GLU A 16 -28.02 29.68 -0.33
N LYS A 17 -27.58 30.88 -0.77
CA LYS A 17 -26.34 31.11 -1.51
C LYS A 17 -25.05 30.93 -0.69
N ASN A 18 -25.14 30.88 0.64
CA ASN A 18 -24.00 30.71 1.54
C ASN A 18 -23.92 29.30 2.13
N SER A 19 -24.73 28.37 1.64
CA SER A 19 -24.67 26.97 2.09
C SER A 19 -23.42 26.29 1.53
N ARG A 20 -22.73 25.50 2.36
CA ARG A 20 -21.55 24.73 1.96
C ARG A 20 -21.78 23.25 2.19
N VAL A 21 -21.32 22.42 1.26
CA VAL A 21 -21.55 20.97 1.29
C VAL A 21 -20.22 20.23 1.20
N GLY A 22 -20.01 19.26 2.08
CA GLY A 22 -18.84 18.38 2.11
C GLY A 22 -19.24 16.91 2.25
N VAL A 23 -18.25 16.01 2.22
CA VAL A 23 -18.46 14.57 2.42
C VAL A 23 -17.59 14.12 3.58
N SER A 24 -18.17 13.44 4.56
CA SER A 24 -17.46 12.89 5.72
C SER A 24 -17.62 11.38 5.82
N VAL A 25 -16.72 10.75 6.58
CA VAL A 25 -16.83 9.36 7.01
C VAL A 25 -16.64 9.29 8.51
N ASN A 26 -17.48 8.51 9.19
CA ASN A 26 -17.30 8.23 10.61
C ASN A 26 -16.22 7.18 10.79
N VAL A 27 -15.29 7.45 11.71
CA VAL A 27 -14.16 6.60 12.04
C VAL A 27 -14.23 6.28 13.51
N ASP A 28 -14.38 5.00 13.82
CA ASP A 28 -14.22 4.48 15.19
C ASP A 28 -12.79 3.98 15.33
N VAL A 29 -12.02 4.59 16.23
CA VAL A 29 -10.69 4.11 16.62
C VAL A 29 -10.82 3.45 17.98
N SER A 30 -10.56 2.15 18.03
CA SER A 30 -10.51 1.41 19.29
C SER A 30 -9.05 1.20 19.69
N ASP A 31 -8.70 1.48 20.94
CA ASP A 31 -7.41 1.07 21.49
C ASP A 31 -7.44 -0.39 21.97
N ALA A 32 -6.26 -0.93 22.27
CA ALA A 32 -6.11 -2.30 22.79
C ALA A 32 -6.74 -2.47 24.19
N GLU A 33 -7.06 -1.37 24.88
CA GLU A 33 -7.68 -1.35 26.21
C GLU A 33 -9.22 -1.31 26.14
N GLY A 34 -9.79 -1.29 24.94
CA GLY A 34 -11.22 -1.37 24.69
C GLY A 34 -11.95 -0.02 24.67
N SER A 35 -11.24 1.10 24.81
CA SER A 35 -11.82 2.43 24.63
C SER A 35 -12.02 2.70 23.15
N THR A 36 -13.23 3.10 22.76
CA THR A 36 -13.56 3.45 21.37
C THR A 36 -13.80 4.95 21.26
N LEU A 37 -12.97 5.61 20.46
CA LEU A 37 -13.08 7.02 20.13
C LEU A 37 -13.73 7.14 18.75
N SER A 38 -14.98 7.60 18.72
CA SER A 38 -15.70 7.86 17.48
C SER A 38 -15.47 9.30 17.03
N GLY A 39 -14.94 9.47 15.82
CA GLY A 39 -14.73 10.76 15.18
C GLY A 39 -15.31 10.80 13.77
N SER A 40 -15.32 11.98 13.16
CA SER A 40 -15.64 12.14 11.73
C SER A 40 -14.45 12.77 11.01
N VAL A 41 -14.15 12.26 9.81
CA VAL A 41 -13.10 12.80 8.93
C VAL A 41 -13.76 13.32 7.67
N LEU A 42 -13.46 14.56 7.29
CA LEU A 42 -13.89 15.15 6.03
C LEU A 42 -13.04 14.59 4.89
N LEU A 43 -13.69 13.91 3.95
CA LEU A 43 -13.08 13.41 2.71
C LEU A 43 -13.09 14.49 1.61
N VAL A 44 -14.12 15.33 1.61
CA VAL A 44 -14.21 16.50 0.73
C VAL A 44 -14.53 17.71 1.59
N GLU A 45 -13.71 18.76 1.44
CA GLU A 45 -13.95 20.03 2.11
C GLU A 45 -15.29 20.64 1.71
N LYS A 46 -15.79 21.54 2.57
CA LYS A 46 -17.08 22.19 2.37
C LYS A 46 -17.05 23.15 1.17
N CYS A 47 -17.60 22.68 0.07
CA CYS A 47 -17.68 23.35 -1.22
C CYS A 47 -18.85 24.34 -1.26
N SER A 48 -18.66 25.49 -1.91
CA SER A 48 -19.68 26.55 -2.09
C SER A 48 -20.54 26.37 -3.36
N SER A 49 -20.22 25.39 -4.20
CA SER A 49 -20.94 25.09 -5.45
C SER A 49 -20.94 23.60 -5.73
N TYR A 50 -22.00 23.12 -6.38
CA TYR A 50 -22.11 21.75 -6.86
C TYR A 50 -20.99 21.39 -7.84
N GLU A 51 -20.56 22.31 -8.70
CA GLU A 51 -19.51 22.04 -9.69
C GLU A 51 -18.16 21.72 -9.01
N ILE A 52 -17.85 22.43 -7.92
CA ILE A 52 -16.63 22.21 -7.12
C ILE A 52 -16.74 20.86 -6.41
N LEU A 53 -17.88 20.58 -5.76
CA LEU A 53 -18.12 19.31 -5.09
C LEU A 53 -18.02 18.13 -6.08
N HIS A 54 -18.62 18.25 -7.26
CA HIS A 54 -18.56 17.24 -8.30
C HIS A 54 -17.13 16.97 -8.75
N LYS A 55 -16.32 18.02 -8.94
CA LYS A 55 -14.91 17.90 -9.32
C LYS A 55 -14.10 17.17 -8.25
N GLU A 56 -14.19 17.59 -6.99
CA GLU A 56 -13.47 16.96 -5.87
C GLU A 56 -13.87 15.48 -5.71
N VAL A 57 -15.17 15.17 -5.78
CA VAL A 57 -15.65 13.78 -5.73
C VAL A 57 -15.15 12.96 -6.92
N SER A 58 -15.10 13.56 -8.12
CA SER A 58 -14.60 12.86 -9.32
C SER A 58 -13.11 12.55 -9.18
N GLN A 59 -12.31 13.47 -8.66
CA GLN A 59 -10.88 13.23 -8.43
C GLN A 59 -10.64 12.10 -7.42
N ILE A 60 -11.42 12.04 -6.35
CA ILE A 60 -11.33 10.93 -5.37
C ILE A 60 -11.72 9.60 -6.04
N LYS A 61 -12.76 9.59 -6.88
CA LYS A 61 -13.12 8.38 -7.65
C LYS A 61 -11.99 7.91 -8.55
N ASP A 62 -11.40 8.82 -9.33
CA ASP A 62 -10.29 8.49 -10.23
C ASP A 62 -9.08 7.94 -9.45
N GLN A 63 -8.79 8.50 -8.27
CA GLN A 63 -7.73 7.99 -7.39
C GLN A 63 -8.07 6.61 -6.83
N LEU A 64 -9.31 6.37 -6.42
CA LEU A 64 -9.77 5.06 -5.94
C LEU A 64 -9.71 4.02 -7.06
N ASP A 65 -10.11 4.38 -8.28
CA ASP A 65 -10.03 3.51 -9.45
C ASP A 65 -8.58 3.18 -9.80
N LEU A 66 -7.66 4.15 -9.71
CA LEU A 66 -6.23 3.90 -9.87
C LEU A 66 -5.68 2.96 -8.79
N LEU A 67 -6.12 3.11 -7.53
CA LEU A 67 -5.72 2.20 -6.45
C LEU A 67 -6.27 0.80 -6.66
N LEU A 68 -7.51 0.67 -7.16
CA LEU A 68 -8.08 -0.62 -7.54
C LEU A 68 -7.35 -1.25 -8.72
N GLU A 69 -6.92 -0.47 -9.70
CA GLU A 69 -6.10 -1.00 -10.80
C GLU A 69 -4.73 -1.47 -10.29
N LYS A 70 -4.08 -0.67 -9.43
CA LYS A 70 -2.80 -1.06 -8.81
C LYS A 70 -2.95 -2.33 -7.97
N SER A 71 -3.99 -2.42 -7.14
CA SER A 71 -4.23 -3.60 -6.33
C SER A 71 -4.60 -4.80 -7.20
N ARG A 72 -5.39 -4.62 -8.26
CA ARG A 72 -5.67 -5.65 -9.25
C ARG A 72 -4.39 -6.19 -9.85
N ARG A 73 -3.44 -5.34 -10.26
CA ARG A 73 -2.14 -5.82 -10.76
C ARG A 73 -1.36 -6.61 -9.71
N LEU A 74 -1.45 -6.25 -8.43
CA LEU A 74 -0.82 -7.01 -7.35
C LEU A 74 -1.49 -8.37 -7.15
N PHE A 75 -2.83 -8.42 -7.09
CA PHE A 75 -3.60 -9.66 -6.92
C PHE A 75 -3.62 -10.54 -8.18
N GLU A 76 -3.58 -9.96 -9.38
CA GLU A 76 -3.49 -10.69 -10.64
C GLU A 76 -2.06 -11.13 -10.93
N ALA A 77 -1.04 -10.41 -10.46
CA ALA A 77 0.33 -10.95 -10.41
C ALA A 77 0.45 -12.16 -9.46
N GLU A 78 -0.50 -12.35 -8.54
CA GLU A 78 -0.63 -13.57 -7.73
C GLU A 78 -1.44 -14.68 -8.43
N VAL A 79 -2.19 -14.40 -9.51
CA VAL A 79 -3.16 -15.35 -10.11
C VAL A 79 -2.95 -15.63 -11.61
N GLY A 80 -2.18 -14.80 -12.32
CA GLY A 80 -1.85 -14.96 -13.73
C GLY A 80 -0.38 -15.33 -13.94
N GLU A 81 -0.10 -16.63 -13.96
CA GLU A 81 0.95 -17.29 -14.74
C GLU A 81 2.15 -16.41 -15.19
N GLU A 82 3.19 -16.39 -14.37
CA GLU A 82 4.45 -16.94 -14.87
C GLU A 82 4.55 -18.35 -14.32
N GLU A 83 4.09 -19.33 -15.10
CA GLU A 83 4.57 -20.71 -15.00
C GLU A 83 6.09 -20.70 -15.25
N GLY A 84 6.83 -20.43 -14.18
CA GLY A 84 8.29 -20.38 -14.15
C GLY A 84 8.79 -19.20 -13.31
N GLN A 85 9.34 -19.48 -12.12
CA GLN A 85 10.12 -18.56 -11.27
C GLN A 85 9.36 -17.65 -10.28
N GLY A 86 8.19 -18.04 -9.80
CA GLY A 86 7.65 -17.47 -8.56
C GLY A 86 8.46 -17.96 -7.35
N VAL A 87 9.00 -17.03 -6.54
CA VAL A 87 9.57 -17.33 -5.22
C VAL A 87 8.51 -18.07 -4.39
N ASN A 88 8.71 -19.37 -4.19
CA ASN A 88 7.94 -20.16 -3.23
C ASN A 88 8.73 -20.14 -1.90
N GLU A 89 8.09 -19.81 -0.79
CA GLU A 89 8.75 -19.79 0.52
C GLU A 89 9.23 -21.17 0.99
N ASP A 90 8.78 -22.26 0.36
CA ASP A 90 9.31 -23.61 0.59
C ASP A 90 10.68 -23.85 -0.11
N MET A 91 11.11 -22.94 -1.00
CA MET A 91 12.42 -23.02 -1.65
C MET A 91 13.56 -22.71 -0.68
N SER A 92 14.75 -23.20 -1.03
CA SER A 92 15.98 -22.87 -0.31
C SER A 92 16.36 -21.38 -0.51
N VAL A 93 17.04 -20.79 0.47
CA VAL A 93 17.40 -19.36 0.45
C VAL A 93 18.24 -18.95 -0.76
N ASN A 94 19.07 -19.87 -1.26
CA ASN A 94 19.88 -19.67 -2.47
C ASN A 94 19.01 -19.65 -3.74
N GLU A 95 18.03 -20.55 -3.86
CA GLU A 95 17.11 -20.56 -5.02
C GLU A 95 16.24 -19.31 -5.04
N ILE A 96 15.80 -18.86 -3.87
CA ILE A 96 15.05 -17.60 -3.73
C ILE A 96 15.91 -16.42 -4.18
N TRP A 97 17.16 -16.37 -3.72
CA TRP A 97 18.07 -15.30 -4.11
C TRP A 97 18.41 -15.34 -5.61
N ASP A 98 18.58 -16.52 -6.21
CA ASP A 98 18.84 -16.67 -7.64
C ASP A 98 17.70 -16.01 -8.45
N VAL A 99 16.44 -16.25 -8.07
CA VAL A 99 15.27 -15.62 -8.70
C VAL A 99 15.28 -14.11 -8.47
N LEU A 100 15.46 -13.65 -7.23
CA LEU A 100 15.45 -12.22 -6.90
C LEU A 100 16.57 -11.45 -7.60
N SER A 101 17.75 -12.04 -7.73
CA SER A 101 18.91 -11.43 -8.36
C SER A 101 18.76 -11.21 -9.88
N MET A 102 17.83 -11.93 -10.52
CA MET A 102 17.50 -11.77 -11.94
C MET A 102 16.53 -10.60 -12.20
N ILE A 103 15.86 -10.08 -11.17
CA ILE A 103 14.94 -8.95 -11.28
C ILE A 103 15.75 -7.68 -11.52
N LYS A 104 15.59 -7.08 -12.71
CA LYS A 104 16.30 -5.85 -13.09
C LYS A 104 15.61 -4.57 -12.59
N ASP A 105 14.30 -4.64 -12.37
CA ASP A 105 13.51 -3.51 -11.87
C ASP A 105 13.57 -3.47 -10.33
N PRO A 106 14.16 -2.41 -9.73
CA PRO A 106 14.28 -2.30 -8.28
C PRO A 106 12.93 -2.27 -7.54
N GLU A 107 11.88 -1.73 -8.17
CA GLU A 107 10.56 -1.64 -7.54
C GLU A 107 9.87 -3.00 -7.52
N VAL A 108 10.07 -3.80 -8.58
CA VAL A 108 9.59 -5.19 -8.62
C VAL A 108 10.34 -6.05 -7.60
N LEU A 109 11.66 -5.85 -7.46
CA LEU A 109 12.46 -6.55 -6.44
C LEU A 109 11.96 -6.23 -5.04
N LEU A 110 11.69 -4.95 -4.75
CA LEU A 110 11.19 -4.49 -3.46
C LEU A 110 9.84 -5.14 -3.13
N VAL A 111 8.89 -5.10 -4.06
CA VAL A 111 7.56 -5.71 -3.88
C VAL A 111 7.68 -7.21 -3.65
N LYS A 112 8.47 -7.91 -4.47
CA LYS A 112 8.64 -9.37 -4.39
C LYS A 112 9.35 -9.81 -3.12
N PHE A 113 10.34 -9.05 -2.67
CA PHE A 113 11.03 -9.34 -1.41
C PHE A 113 10.11 -9.08 -0.22
N ASN A 114 9.45 -7.91 -0.18
CA ASN A 114 8.61 -7.47 0.94
C ASN A 114 7.29 -8.27 1.07
N SER A 115 6.85 -8.96 0.01
CA SER A 115 5.68 -9.86 0.07
C SER A 115 5.95 -11.16 0.82
N MET A 116 7.22 -11.56 1.01
CA MET A 116 7.57 -12.76 1.77
C MET A 116 7.34 -12.58 3.27
N SER A 117 7.12 -13.70 3.96
CA SER A 117 7.07 -13.73 5.42
C SER A 117 8.33 -13.13 6.04
N ARG A 118 8.16 -12.46 7.19
CA ARG A 118 9.28 -11.79 7.88
C ARG A 118 10.43 -12.75 8.18
N LEU A 119 10.12 -13.98 8.60
CA LEU A 119 11.14 -15.00 8.86
C LEU A 119 11.94 -15.30 7.60
N LYS A 120 11.26 -15.54 6.47
CA LYS A 120 11.95 -15.83 5.21
C LYS A 120 12.78 -14.65 4.70
N ARG A 121 12.28 -13.41 4.83
CA ARG A 121 13.05 -12.20 4.49
C ARG A 121 14.35 -12.11 5.26
N LEU A 122 14.33 -12.41 6.56
CA LEU A 122 15.53 -12.41 7.39
C LEU A 122 16.52 -13.50 6.96
N GLU A 123 16.03 -14.71 6.66
CA GLU A 123 16.87 -15.81 6.16
C GLU A 123 17.55 -15.46 4.83
N VAL A 124 16.80 -14.87 3.89
CA VAL A 124 17.34 -14.45 2.58
C VAL A 124 18.30 -13.28 2.76
N ALA A 125 17.98 -12.29 3.58
CA ALA A 125 18.87 -11.16 3.85
C ALA A 125 20.19 -11.62 4.50
N ASP A 126 20.12 -12.53 5.48
CA ASP A 126 21.31 -13.13 6.08
C ASP A 126 22.16 -13.83 5.03
N TYR A 127 21.55 -14.65 4.16
CA TYR A 127 22.25 -15.31 3.05
C TYR A 127 22.93 -14.30 2.11
N VAL A 128 22.24 -13.23 1.70
CA VAL A 128 22.81 -12.21 0.80
C VAL A 128 23.97 -11.48 1.45
N LEU A 129 23.82 -11.06 2.70
CA LEU A 129 24.83 -10.27 3.41
C LEU A 129 26.06 -11.10 3.81
N SER A 130 25.91 -12.42 3.98
CA SER A 130 27.00 -13.31 4.40
C SER A 130 27.65 -14.12 3.27
N HIS A 131 26.91 -14.45 2.20
CA HIS A 131 27.38 -15.35 1.14
C HIS A 131 27.48 -14.68 -0.24
N CYS A 132 26.86 -13.53 -0.48
CA CYS A 132 26.91 -12.84 -1.77
C CYS A 132 27.88 -11.67 -1.78
N ASN A 133 28.35 -11.29 -2.97
CA ASN A 133 29.23 -10.13 -3.12
C ASN A 133 28.43 -8.82 -3.02
N VAL A 134 28.30 -8.27 -1.82
CA VAL A 134 27.58 -7.01 -1.56
C VAL A 134 28.26 -5.75 -2.12
N PHE A 135 29.47 -5.85 -2.68
CA PHE A 135 30.17 -4.70 -3.27
C PHE A 135 29.92 -4.55 -4.77
N SER A 136 29.27 -5.53 -5.42
CA SER A 136 28.95 -5.42 -6.85
C SER A 136 27.73 -6.26 -7.25
N GLY A 137 27.04 -5.85 -8.31
CA GLY A 137 25.88 -6.58 -8.83
C GLY A 137 24.62 -6.43 -7.95
N PRO A 138 23.63 -7.34 -8.10
CA PRO A 138 22.32 -7.24 -7.43
C PRO A 138 22.40 -7.21 -5.90
N ALA A 139 23.34 -7.94 -5.30
CA ALA A 139 23.54 -7.97 -3.85
C ALA A 139 23.98 -6.59 -3.30
N SER A 140 24.68 -5.80 -4.10
CA SER A 140 25.07 -4.44 -3.71
C SER A 140 23.86 -3.51 -3.61
N ILE A 141 22.99 -3.54 -4.61
CA ILE A 141 21.74 -2.77 -4.61
C ILE A 141 20.85 -3.20 -3.45
N PHE A 142 20.74 -4.51 -3.21
CA PHE A 142 20.01 -5.06 -2.07
C PHE A 142 20.56 -4.50 -0.75
N SER A 143 21.87 -4.60 -0.52
CA SER A 143 22.51 -4.13 0.72
C SER A 143 22.32 -2.63 0.99
N MET A 144 22.26 -1.81 -0.07
CA MET A 144 22.03 -0.37 0.03
C MET A 144 20.59 -0.01 0.44
N ARG A 145 19.61 -0.82 0.02
CA ARG A 145 18.18 -0.57 0.25
C ARG A 145 17.62 -1.36 1.44
N TYR A 146 18.39 -2.29 2.01
CA TYR A 146 17.93 -3.14 3.09
C TYR A 146 17.92 -2.42 4.44
N ASN A 147 16.74 -2.28 5.02
CA ASN A 147 16.55 -1.83 6.39
C ASN A 147 16.63 -3.04 7.34
N ILE A 148 17.68 -3.08 8.17
CA ILE A 148 17.94 -4.18 9.10
C ILE A 148 16.96 -4.24 10.29
N GLU A 149 16.40 -3.09 10.70
CA GLU A 149 15.47 -3.02 11.84
C GLU A 149 14.11 -3.62 11.47
N GLU A 150 13.60 -3.22 10.31
CA GLU A 150 12.29 -3.64 9.80
C GLU A 150 12.35 -4.93 8.95
N GLY A 151 13.55 -5.29 8.49
CA GLY A 151 13.81 -6.46 7.63
C GLY A 151 13.21 -6.33 6.23
N ILE A 152 13.09 -5.11 5.71
CA ILE A 152 12.47 -4.78 4.40
C ILE A 152 13.47 -4.12 3.46
N LEU A 153 13.12 -4.03 2.17
CA LEU A 153 13.77 -3.14 1.22
C LEU A 153 13.02 -1.79 1.12
N GLU A 154 13.76 -0.68 1.08
CA GLU A 154 13.31 0.73 0.93
C GLU A 154 13.78 1.38 -0.37
#